data_AF-A0A3C0Z4Q7-F1
#
_entry.id   AF-A0A3C0Z4Q7-F1
#
_cell.length_a   1.000
_cell.length_b   1.000
_cell.length_c   1.000
_cell.angle_alpha   90.00
_cell.angle_beta   90.00
_cell.angle_gamma   90.00
#
_symmetry.space_group_name_H-M   'P 1'
#
loop_
_entity.id
_entity.type
_entity.pdbx_description
1 polymer ?
#
loop_
_entity_poly.entity_id
_entity_poly.type
_entity_poly.pdbx_seq_one_letter_code
_entity_poly.pdbx_strand_id
1 'polypeptide(L)'
;MAQGAAIYSENCAACHGKSGEGAVNWRQQNADKTYPAPPHDPTGHTWHHGDGHLYRTVRDGGGAFDSPGFKSAMPAFGDRLDPREIKAVIAYLKSLWGLEELTAQARASEVDPFVLED
;
A
#
# COMPACT_ATOMS: atom_id res chain seq x y z
N MET A 1 -7.95 13.64 -4.15
CA MET A 1 -8.11 13.21 -2.74
C MET A 1 -9.42 12.47 -2.50
N ALA A 2 -10.59 13.06 -2.77
CA ALA A 2 -11.89 12.42 -2.50
C ALA A 2 -12.05 11.03 -3.15
N GLN A 3 -11.67 10.87 -4.43
CA GLN A 3 -11.72 9.56 -5.11
C GLN A 3 -10.81 8.51 -4.45
N GLY A 4 -9.56 8.87 -4.15
CA GLY A 4 -8.62 7.96 -3.48
C GLY A 4 -9.07 7.53 -2.09
N ALA A 5 -9.66 8.46 -1.32
CA ALA A 5 -10.23 8.18 -0.01
C ALA A 5 -11.44 7.22 -0.10
N ALA A 6 -12.31 7.39 -1.10
CA ALA A 6 -13.44 6.50 -1.35
C ALA A 6 -12.96 5.08 -1.71
N ILE A 7 -12.00 4.98 -2.66
CA ILE A 7 -11.39 3.70 -3.05
C ILE A 7 -10.77 3.02 -1.84
N TYR A 8 -10.03 3.76 -1.01
CA TYR A 8 -9.42 3.23 0.22
C TYR A 8 -10.47 2.67 1.17
N SER A 9 -11.53 3.43 1.43
CA SER A 9 -12.61 3.03 2.33
C SER A 9 -13.30 1.75 1.85
N GLU A 10 -13.51 1.61 0.54
CA GLU A 10 -14.22 0.47 -0.06
C GLU A 10 -13.34 -0.79 -0.16
N ASN A 11 -12.04 -0.62 -0.44
CA ASN A 11 -11.18 -1.74 -0.85
C ASN A 11 -10.09 -2.09 0.16
N CYS A 12 -9.63 -1.15 0.98
CA CYS A 12 -8.40 -1.28 1.76
C CYS A 12 -8.64 -1.25 3.27
N ALA A 13 -9.57 -0.39 3.72
CA ALA A 13 -9.78 -0.10 5.13
C ALA A 13 -10.24 -1.29 5.97
N ALA A 14 -10.85 -2.30 5.34
CA ALA A 14 -11.28 -3.53 6.03
C ALA A 14 -10.11 -4.29 6.67
N CYS A 15 -8.90 -4.20 6.10
CA CYS A 15 -7.71 -4.85 6.62
C CYS A 15 -6.70 -3.84 7.18
N HIS A 16 -6.52 -2.69 6.53
CA HIS A 16 -5.53 -1.68 6.91
C HIS A 16 -6.04 -0.66 7.93
N GLY A 17 -7.30 -0.75 8.36
CA GLY A 17 -7.92 0.22 9.28
C GLY A 17 -8.43 1.46 8.55
N LYS A 18 -9.26 2.26 9.22
CA LYS A 18 -9.88 3.45 8.58
C LYS A 18 -8.88 4.59 8.40
N SER A 19 -7.87 4.64 9.26
CA SER A 19 -6.84 5.67 9.29
C SER A 19 -5.46 5.12 8.90
N GLY A 20 -5.39 3.88 8.40
CA GLY A 20 -4.13 3.22 8.07
C GLY A 20 -3.39 2.63 9.28
N GLU A 21 -4.05 2.41 10.42
CA GLU A 21 -3.46 1.87 11.63
C GLU A 21 -3.03 0.38 11.52
N GLY A 22 -3.47 -0.31 10.47
CA GLY A 22 -3.17 -1.73 10.23
C GLY A 22 -3.93 -2.68 11.15
N ALA A 23 -3.69 -3.98 10.96
CA ALA A 23 -4.24 -5.01 11.85
C ALA A 23 -3.48 -5.03 13.19
N VAL A 24 -4.19 -5.25 14.30
CA VAL A 24 -3.60 -5.25 15.67
C VAL A 24 -2.40 -6.21 15.80
N ASN A 25 -2.42 -7.34 15.09
CA ASN A 25 -1.40 -8.38 15.11
C ASN A 25 -0.56 -8.42 13.83
N TRP A 26 -0.39 -7.30 13.11
CA TRP A 26 0.28 -7.28 11.80
C TRP A 26 1.72 -7.84 11.78
N ARG A 27 2.39 -7.93 12.93
CA ARG A 27 3.73 -8.53 13.09
C ARG A 27 3.72 -10.04 13.37
N GLN A 28 2.55 -10.65 13.51
CA GLN A 28 2.39 -12.08 13.80
C GLN A 28 1.77 -12.76 12.58
N GLN A 29 2.31 -13.93 12.24
CA GLN A 29 1.76 -14.71 11.14
C GLN A 29 0.37 -15.24 11.48
N ASN A 30 -0.50 -15.24 10.47
CA ASN A 30 -1.75 -15.99 10.46
C ASN A 30 -1.48 -17.50 10.48
N ALA A 31 -2.52 -18.31 10.69
CA ALA A 31 -2.42 -19.76 10.69
C ALA A 31 -1.91 -20.34 9.35
N ASP A 32 -2.18 -19.65 8.24
CA ASP A 32 -1.69 -20.00 6.89
C ASP A 32 -0.27 -19.47 6.60
N LYS A 33 0.41 -18.90 7.60
CA LYS A 33 1.75 -18.32 7.55
C LYS A 33 1.87 -16.99 6.81
N THR A 34 0.75 -16.38 6.37
CA THR A 34 0.76 -15.02 5.84
C THR A 34 0.87 -13.98 6.95
N TYR A 35 1.34 -12.78 6.63
CA TYR A 35 1.30 -11.62 7.52
C TYR A 35 0.03 -10.80 7.24
N PRO A 36 -0.67 -10.35 8.29
CA PRO A 36 -1.78 -9.42 8.15
C PRO A 36 -1.35 -8.06 7.58
N ALA A 37 -2.34 -7.25 7.21
CA ALA A 37 -2.14 -5.89 6.71
C ALA A 37 -1.31 -5.03 7.70
N PRO A 38 -0.12 -4.54 7.29
CA PRO A 38 0.65 -3.61 8.10
C PRO A 38 0.01 -2.22 8.13
N PRO A 39 0.38 -1.37 9.10
CA PRO A 39 -0.01 0.04 9.09
C PRO A 39 0.53 0.75 7.85
N HIS A 40 -0.29 1.65 7.32
CA HIS A 40 0.06 2.65 6.32
C HIS A 40 0.34 4.02 6.93
N ASP A 41 0.09 4.22 8.22
CA ASP A 41 0.52 5.41 8.95
C ASP A 41 2.06 5.44 9.16
N PRO A 42 2.63 6.50 9.75
CA PRO A 42 4.07 6.62 9.98
C PRO A 42 4.71 5.47 10.78
N THR A 43 3.94 4.67 11.53
CA THR A 43 4.46 3.52 12.28
C THR A 43 4.76 2.30 11.41
N GLY A 44 4.31 2.34 10.16
CA GLY A 44 4.52 1.30 9.15
C GLY A 44 5.78 1.47 8.32
N HIS A 45 5.78 0.84 7.14
CA HIS A 45 6.94 0.80 6.23
C HIS A 45 6.61 1.26 4.81
N THR A 46 5.33 1.49 4.49
CA THR A 46 4.87 1.77 3.12
C THR A 46 5.58 2.96 2.47
N TRP A 47 5.90 4.00 3.24
CA TRP A 47 6.56 5.22 2.76
C TRP A 47 8.02 5.01 2.33
N HIS A 48 8.66 3.87 2.63
CA HIS A 48 9.99 3.55 2.12
C HIS A 48 10.01 3.13 0.65
N HIS A 49 8.84 2.90 0.05
CA HIS A 49 8.72 2.40 -1.32
C HIS A 49 8.31 3.48 -2.32
N GLY A 50 8.96 3.49 -3.48
CA GLY A 50 8.62 4.36 -4.59
C GLY A 50 7.25 4.04 -5.19
N ASP A 51 6.69 5.00 -5.93
CA ASP A 51 5.37 4.88 -6.54
C ASP A 51 5.21 3.65 -7.45
N GLY A 52 6.26 3.23 -8.15
CA GLY A 52 6.27 2.03 -8.97
C GLY A 52 6.06 0.75 -8.14
N HIS A 53 6.79 0.60 -7.03
CA HIS A 53 6.61 -0.52 -6.12
C HIS A 53 5.22 -0.50 -5.50
N LEU A 54 4.76 0.65 -4.99
CA LEU A 54 3.42 0.78 -4.40
C LEU A 54 2.32 0.41 -5.40
N TYR A 55 2.46 0.85 -6.65
CA TYR A 55 1.55 0.50 -7.74
C TYR A 55 1.50 -1.01 -7.98
N ARG A 56 2.66 -1.65 -8.13
CA ARG A 56 2.75 -3.11 -8.36
C ARG A 56 2.20 -3.90 -7.17
N THR A 57 2.44 -3.46 -5.93
CA THR A 57 1.87 -4.09 -4.73
C THR A 57 0.35 -4.04 -4.71
N VAL A 58 -0.27 -2.91 -5.09
CA VAL A 58 -1.74 -2.84 -5.19
C VAL A 58 -2.25 -3.67 -6.37
N ARG A 59 -1.65 -3.52 -7.55
CA ARG A 59 -2.10 -4.19 -8.78
C ARG A 59 -1.97 -5.72 -8.68
N ASP A 60 -0.79 -6.20 -8.31
CA ASP A 60 -0.40 -7.61 -8.36
C ASP A 60 -0.61 -8.34 -7.02
N GLY A 61 -0.93 -7.59 -5.97
CA GLY A 61 -1.05 -8.10 -4.60
C GLY A 61 0.30 -8.27 -3.92
N GLY A 62 0.28 -8.42 -2.60
CA GLY A 62 1.51 -8.54 -1.82
C GLY A 62 2.26 -9.85 -2.06
N GLY A 63 1.55 -10.89 -2.51
CA GLY A 63 2.14 -12.19 -2.83
C GLY A 63 3.20 -12.14 -3.94
N ALA A 64 3.15 -11.13 -4.81
CA ALA A 64 4.17 -10.88 -5.83
C ALA A 64 5.56 -10.52 -5.22
N PHE A 65 5.61 -10.21 -3.92
CA PHE A 65 6.80 -9.82 -3.18
C PHE A 65 7.13 -10.78 -2.02
N ASP A 66 6.54 -11.97 -2.02
CA ASP A 66 6.87 -13.02 -1.06
C ASP A 66 8.37 -13.36 -1.11
N SER A 67 8.95 -13.66 0.06
CA SER A 67 10.36 -14.00 0.21
C SER A 67 10.56 -15.05 1.31
N PRO A 68 11.73 -15.70 1.43
CA PRO A 68 11.96 -16.65 2.51
C PRO A 68 11.69 -16.02 3.89
N GLY A 69 10.68 -16.51 4.59
CA GLY A 69 10.26 -16.00 5.90
C GLY A 69 9.18 -14.91 5.87
N PHE A 70 8.76 -14.45 4.71
CA PHE A 70 7.68 -13.47 4.56
C PHE A 70 6.68 -13.89 3.48
N LYS A 71 5.39 -13.91 3.85
CA LYS A 71 4.28 -14.11 2.91
C LYS A 71 3.20 -13.08 3.17
N SER A 72 2.69 -12.42 2.13
CA SER A 72 1.63 -11.42 2.31
C SER A 72 0.23 -12.02 2.17
N ALA A 73 -0.71 -11.57 3.00
CA ALA A 73 -2.14 -11.85 2.83
C ALA A 73 -2.84 -10.92 1.84
N MET A 74 -2.13 -9.90 1.31
CA MET A 74 -2.74 -8.84 0.50
C MET A 74 -3.13 -9.35 -0.90
N PRO A 75 -4.42 -9.28 -1.27
CA PRO A 75 -4.89 -9.70 -2.60
C PRO A 75 -4.47 -8.71 -3.69
N ALA A 76 -4.49 -9.19 -4.94
CA ALA A 76 -4.33 -8.35 -6.13
C ALA A 76 -5.60 -7.55 -6.43
N PHE A 77 -5.43 -6.31 -6.89
CA PHE A 77 -6.53 -5.41 -7.27
C PHE A 77 -6.53 -5.02 -8.75
N GLY A 78 -5.59 -5.51 -9.57
CA GLY A 78 -5.47 -5.15 -10.98
C GLY A 78 -6.68 -5.49 -11.86
N ASP A 79 -7.50 -6.48 -11.45
CA ASP A 79 -8.75 -6.82 -12.13
C ASP A 79 -9.96 -5.98 -11.66
N ARG A 80 -9.77 -5.13 -10.63
CA ARG A 80 -10.84 -4.35 -9.99
C ARG A 80 -10.64 -2.85 -10.09
N LEU A 81 -9.39 -2.40 -10.09
CA LEU A 81 -9.03 -0.99 -10.11
C LEU A 81 -8.17 -0.71 -11.34
N ASP A 82 -8.52 0.34 -12.08
CA ASP A 82 -7.71 0.79 -13.20
C ASP A 82 -6.42 1.50 -12.72
N PRO A 83 -5.44 1.74 -13.61
CA PRO A 83 -4.18 2.37 -13.21
C PRO A 83 -4.32 3.78 -12.58
N ARG A 84 -5.33 4.55 -12.97
CA ARG A 84 -5.63 5.88 -12.42
C ARG A 84 -6.24 5.75 -11.03
N GLU A 85 -7.09 4.75 -10.80
CA GLU A 85 -7.68 4.44 -9.50
C GLU A 85 -6.60 3.98 -8.49
N ILE A 86 -5.68 3.12 -8.92
CA ILE A 86 -4.55 2.70 -8.08
C ILE A 86 -3.67 3.91 -7.74
N LYS A 87 -3.39 4.79 -8.71
CA LYS A 87 -2.66 6.03 -8.45
C LYS A 87 -3.41 6.92 -7.45
N ALA A 88 -4.73 7.02 -7.55
CA ALA A 88 -5.55 7.83 -6.66
C ALA A 88 -5.52 7.31 -5.22
N VAL A 89 -5.58 5.99 -5.00
CA VAL A 89 -5.49 5.42 -3.64
C VAL A 89 -4.08 5.58 -3.06
N ILE A 90 -3.02 5.42 -3.86
CA ILE A 90 -1.64 5.70 -3.41
C ILE A 90 -1.50 7.16 -2.99
N ALA A 91 -2.04 8.11 -3.77
CA ALA A 91 -2.03 9.53 -3.39
C ALA A 91 -2.80 9.80 -2.07
N TYR A 92 -3.85 9.03 -1.78
CA TYR A 92 -4.52 9.10 -0.48
C TYR A 92 -3.64 8.55 0.65
N LEU A 93 -2.95 7.41 0.46
CA LEU A 93 -2.01 6.90 1.46
C LEU A 93 -0.95 7.95 1.82
N LYS A 94 -0.42 8.67 0.83
CA LYS A 94 0.54 9.76 1.03
C LYS A 94 0.01 10.86 1.96
N SER A 95 -1.30 11.10 1.97
CA SER A 95 -1.88 12.11 2.87
C SER A 95 -1.98 11.69 4.33
N LEU A 96 -1.70 10.43 4.65
CA LEU A 96 -1.62 9.92 6.02
C LEU A 96 -0.25 10.19 6.67
N TRP A 97 0.68 10.78 5.92
CA TRP A 97 2.10 10.88 6.29
C TRP A 97 2.52 12.29 6.69
N GLY A 98 3.56 12.34 7.54
CA GLY A 98 4.24 13.58 7.87
C GLY A 98 5.24 13.99 6.79
N LEU A 99 5.91 15.12 7.03
CA LEU A 99 6.89 15.68 6.09
C LEU A 99 8.09 14.74 5.87
N GLU A 100 8.51 14.03 6.92
CA GLU A 100 9.66 13.12 6.86
C GLU A 100 9.38 11.93 5.93
N GLU A 101 8.27 11.24 6.14
CA GLU A 101 7.88 10.09 5.33
C GLU A 101 7.60 10.50 3.87
N LEU A 102 6.93 11.64 3.66
CA LEU A 102 6.72 12.20 2.32
C LEU A 102 8.04 12.48 1.59
N THR A 103 9.03 13.01 2.30
CA THR A 103 10.35 13.31 1.72
C THR A 103 11.10 12.03 1.37
N ALA A 104 11.07 11.02 2.24
CA ALA A 104 11.68 9.72 1.98
C ALA A 104 11.00 9.02 0.78
N GLN A 105 9.67 9.04 0.74
CA GLN A 105 8.91 8.40 -0.34
C GLN A 105 9.09 9.09 -1.69
N ALA A 106 9.23 10.42 -1.71
CA ALA A 106 9.55 11.17 -2.92
C ALA A 106 10.90 10.73 -3.50
N ARG A 107 11.93 10.61 -2.66
CA ARG A 107 13.26 10.09 -3.08
C ARG A 107 13.18 8.65 -3.59
N ALA A 108 12.41 7.80 -2.92
CA ALA A 108 12.20 6.42 -3.39
C ALA A 108 11.49 6.40 -4.76
N SER A 109 10.57 7.33 -4.99
CA SER A 109 9.83 7.46 -6.26
C SER A 109 10.70 8.02 -7.40
N GLU A 110 11.76 8.79 -7.11
CA GLU A 110 12.76 9.16 -8.12
C GLU A 110 13.50 7.93 -8.69
N VAL A 111 13.69 6.90 -7.86
CA VAL A 111 14.36 5.65 -8.25
C VAL A 111 13.40 4.65 -8.90
N ASP A 112 12.16 4.55 -8.42
CA ASP A 112 11.12 3.65 -8.93
C ASP A 112 9.80 4.41 -9.13
N PRO A 113 9.69 5.21 -10.21
CA PRO A 113 8.51 6.01 -10.49
C PRO A 113 7.36 5.16 -11.04
N PHE A 114 6.13 5.64 -10.85
CA PHE A 114 4.97 5.20 -11.64
C PHE A 114 4.46 6.34 -12.50
N VAL A 115 4.53 6.16 -13.82
CA VAL A 115 4.04 7.12 -14.81
C VAL A 115 2.84 6.50 -15.51
N LEU A 116 1.74 7.24 -15.56
CA LEU A 116 0.60 6.85 -16.40
C LEU A 116 0.99 7.16 -17.84
N GLU A 117 0.93 6.15 -18.70
CA GLU A 117 0.97 6.38 -20.14
C GLU A 117 -0.38 6.98 -20.58
N ASP A 118 -0.34 7.94 -21.51
CA ASP A 118 -1.50 8.69 -22.01
C ASP A 118 -2.39 7.86 -22.94
#